data_AF-A0A7T1TBY9-F1
#
_entry.id   AF-A0A7T1TBY9-F1
#
_cell.length_a   1.000
_cell.length_b   1.000
_cell.length_c   1.000
_cell.angle_alpha   90.00
_cell.angle_beta   90.00
_cell.angle_gamma   90.00
#
_symmetry.space_group_name_H-M   'P 1'
#
loop_
_entity.id
_entity.type
_entity.pdbx_description
1 polymer ?
#
loop_
_entity_poly.entity_id
_entity_poly.type
_entity_poly.pdbx_seq_one_letter_code
_entity_poly.pdbx_strand_id
1 'polypeptide(L)' 'MDEKYPDPEDPRHTPGLEPGGQVPPGETPPGEDSTAGAGPDERHNPAKGWAKTPVIILALLVAVFFIYFLAWAIEL' A
#
# COMPACT_ATOMS: atom_id res chain seq x y z
N MET A 1 10.39 -15.55 -8.52
CA MET A 1 10.29 -14.84 -7.24
C MET A 1 11.33 -13.74 -7.28
N ASP A 2 10.99 -12.57 -7.82
CA ASP A 2 11.87 -11.40 -7.72
C ASP A 2 11.55 -10.75 -6.37
N GLU A 3 12.20 -11.28 -5.34
CA GLU A 3 12.29 -10.65 -4.04
C GLU A 3 13.31 -9.53 -4.22
N LYS A 4 12.83 -8.29 -4.33
CA LYS A 4 13.71 -7.13 -4.37
C LYS A 4 14.27 -6.97 -2.95
N TYR A 5 15.27 -7.77 -2.62
CA TYR A 5 16.11 -7.54 -1.46
C TYR A 5 16.56 -6.08 -1.54
N PRO A 6 16.45 -5.27 -0.47
CA PRO A 6 17.05 -3.95 -0.48
C PRO A 6 18.50 -4.12 -0.93
N ASP A 7 18.91 -3.39 -1.96
CA ASP A 7 20.26 -3.53 -2.49
C ASP A 7 21.22 -3.32 -1.30
N PRO A 8 22.10 -4.29 -0.98
CA PRO A 8 23.08 -4.08 0.08
C PRO A 8 23.78 -2.74 -0.17
N GLU A 9 23.96 -1.96 0.90
CA GLU A 9 24.55 -0.63 0.76
C GLU A 9 25.86 -0.70 -0.04
N ASP A 10 25.95 0.12 -1.07
CA ASP A 10 27.08 0.10 -1.99
C ASP A 10 28.32 0.73 -1.31
N PRO A 11 29.42 -0.02 -1.11
CA PRO A 11 30.66 0.49 -0.52
C PRO A 11 31.25 1.70 -1.26
N ARG A 12 30.90 1.89 -2.55
CA ARG A 12 31.33 3.04 -3.34
C ARG A 12 30.64 4.34 -2.93
N HIS A 13 29.51 4.24 -2.25
CA HIS A 13 28.66 5.36 -1.82
C HIS A 13 28.60 5.49 -0.30
N THR A 14 29.04 4.47 0.46
CA THR A 14 29.12 4.49 1.93
C THR A 14 30.58 4.47 2.39
N PRO A 15 31.19 5.61 2.75
CA PRO A 15 32.56 5.67 3.25
C PRO A 15 32.75 4.79 4.50
N GLY A 16 33.86 4.06 4.56
CA GLY A 16 34.17 3.16 5.69
C GLY A 16 33.52 1.77 5.59
N LEU A 17 32.58 1.56 4.67
CA LEU A 17 31.95 0.27 4.45
C LEU A 17 32.86 -0.66 3.64
N GLU A 18 33.20 -1.81 4.19
CA GLU A 18 33.95 -2.86 3.50
C GLU A 18 32.99 -3.68 2.62
N PRO A 19 33.48 -4.37 1.56
CA PRO A 19 32.65 -5.22 0.69
C PRO A 19 31.87 -6.34 1.41
N GLY A 20 32.14 -6.58 2.70
CA GLY A 20 31.40 -7.50 3.57
C GLY A 20 30.30 -6.86 4.41
N GLY A 21 29.99 -5.57 4.20
CA GLY A 21 29.00 -4.82 4.98
C GLY A 21 29.46 -4.42 6.39
N GLN A 22 30.77 -4.52 6.64
CA GLN A 22 31.39 -4.24 7.94
C GLN A 22 32.02 -2.84 7.91
N VAL A 23 32.13 -2.21 9.08
CA VAL A 23 32.88 -0.96 9.26
C VAL A 23 33.95 -1.19 10.34
N PRO A 24 35.07 -0.43 10.32
CA PRO A 24 36.10 -0.51 11.35
C PRO A 24 35.54 -0.29 12.77
N PRO A 25 36.15 -0.93 13.80
CA PRO A 25 35.76 -0.69 15.18
C PRO A 25 35.84 0.79 15.57
N GLY A 26 34.76 1.32 16.13
CA GLY A 26 34.65 2.74 16.53
C GLY A 26 33.93 3.63 15.52
N GLU A 27 33.69 3.15 14.30
CA GLU A 27 32.75 3.78 13.38
C GLU A 27 31.32 3.32 13.69
N THR A 28 30.33 4.15 13.32
CA THR A 28 28.91 3.77 13.46
C THR A 28 28.53 2.90 12.26
N PRO A 29 28.03 1.67 12.45
CA PRO A 29 27.55 0.85 11.35
C PRO A 29 26.46 1.55 10.54
N PRO A 30 26.25 1.17 9.28
CA PRO A 30 25.12 1.68 8.52
C PRO A 30 23.79 1.39 9.22
N GLY A 31 22.83 2.28 9.04
CA GLY A 31 21.52 2.13 9.66
C GLY A 31 20.81 0.89 9.12
N GLU A 32 20.43 -0.04 10.00
CA GLU A 32 19.60 -1.17 9.62
C GLU A 32 18.18 -0.66 9.27
N ASP A 33 17.74 -0.87 8.03
CA ASP A 33 16.34 -0.64 7.65
C ASP A 33 15.51 -1.89 8.02
N SER A 34 14.83 -1.83 9.18
CA SER A 34 13.90 -2.88 9.62
C SER A 34 12.57 -2.90 8.84
N THR A 35 12.36 -1.95 7.94
CA THR A 35 11.12 -1.75 7.18
C THR A 35 11.31 -1.83 5.67
N ALA A 36 12.53 -2.09 5.19
CA ALA A 36 12.81 -2.29 3.79
C ALA A 36 11.92 -3.40 3.23
N GLY A 37 11.05 -3.06 2.28
CA GLY A 37 10.10 -4.01 1.69
C GLY A 37 8.85 -4.32 2.53
N ALA A 38 8.63 -3.64 3.66
CA ALA A 38 7.40 -3.76 4.46
C ALA A 38 6.16 -3.13 3.80
N GLY A 39 6.31 -2.55 2.61
CA GLY A 39 5.21 -2.03 1.81
C GLY A 39 4.31 -3.13 1.24
N PRO A 40 3.05 -2.81 0.88
CA PRO A 40 2.17 -3.75 0.21
C PRO A 40 2.77 -4.26 -1.11
N ASP A 41 2.61 -5.54 -1.40
CA ASP A 41 2.99 -6.08 -2.71
C ASP A 41 2.06 -5.52 -3.80
N GLU A 42 2.54 -4.51 -4.51
CA GLU A 42 1.78 -3.86 -5.58
C GLU A 42 1.58 -4.73 -6.82
N ARG A 43 2.28 -5.87 -6.94
CA ARG A 43 2.10 -6.82 -8.06
C ARG A 43 0.68 -7.40 -8.10
N HIS A 44 0.00 -7.43 -6.96
CA HIS A 44 -1.34 -7.96 -6.80
C HIS A 44 -2.38 -6.87 -6.50
N ASN A 45 -2.08 -5.61 -6.82
CA ASN A 45 -2.99 -4.48 -6.65
C ASN A 45 -3.55 -3.99 -8.00
N PRO A 46 -4.51 -4.72 -8.61
CA PRO A 46 -5.06 -4.31 -9.89
C PRO A 46 -5.82 -2.98 -9.75
N ALA A 47 -5.50 -2.03 -10.64
CA ALA A 47 -6.16 -0.71 -10.68
C ALA A 47 -7.68 -0.77 -10.95
N LYS A 48 -8.21 -1.95 -11.30
CA LYS A 48 -9.60 -2.21 -11.63
C LYS A 48 -10.09 -3.40 -10.79
N GLY A 49 -11.14 -3.18 -10.00
CA GLY A 49 -11.76 -4.21 -9.18
C GLY A 49 -13.26 -3.96 -9.00
N TRP A 50 -13.92 -4.82 -8.22
CA TRP A 50 -15.36 -4.76 -7.98
C TRP A 50 -15.77 -3.75 -6.91
N ALA A 51 -14.86 -2.88 -6.47
CA ALA A 51 -15.06 -1.93 -5.38
C ALA A 51 -16.25 -0.98 -5.61
N LYS A 52 -16.55 -0.64 -6.87
CA LYS A 52 -17.67 0.23 -7.22
C LYS A 52 -19.02 -0.46 -7.08
N THR A 53 -19.08 -1.78 -7.21
CA THR A 53 -20.34 -2.50 -7.28
C THR A 53 -21.16 -2.47 -5.98
N PRO A 54 -20.60 -2.70 -4.77
CA PRO A 54 -21.38 -2.56 -3.55
C PRO A 54 -21.91 -1.13 -3.35
N VAL A 55 -21.15 -0.12 -3.77
CA VAL A 55 -21.58 1.29 -3.73
C VAL A 55 -22.77 1.53 -4.65
N ILE A 56 -22.74 0.98 -5.88
CA ILE A 56 -23.84 1.09 -6.84
C ILE A 56 -25.10 0.37 -6.32
N ILE A 57 -24.95 -0.83 -5.77
CA ILE A 57 -26.07 -1.60 -5.20
C ILE A 57 -26.74 -0.80 -4.07
N LEU A 58 -25.93 -0.24 -3.16
CA LEU A 58 -26.44 0.58 -2.06
C LEU A 58 -27.15 1.84 -2.58
N ALA A 59 -26.59 2.52 -3.57
CA ALA A 59 -27.20 3.71 -4.17
C ALA A 59 -28.57 3.39 -4.80
N LEU A 60 -28.70 2.26 -5.50
CA LEU A 60 -29.98 1.82 -6.06
C LEU A 60 -31.00 1.50 -4.96
N LEU A 61 -30.58 0.81 -3.90
CA LEU A 61 -31.44 0.50 -2.77
C LEU A 61 -31.99 1.78 -2.13
N VAL A 62 -31.11 2.75 -1.85
CA VAL A 62 -31.49 4.05 -1.30
C VAL A 62 -32.45 4.79 -2.24
N ALA A 63 -32.17 4.80 -3.55
CA ALA A 63 -33.04 5.43 -4.54
C ALA A 63 -34.46 4.83 -4.54
N VAL A 64 -34.59 3.51 -4.42
CA VAL A 64 -35.90 2.83 -4.35
C VAL A 64 -36.68 3.28 -3.11
N PHE A 65 -36.06 3.25 -1.93
CA PHE A 65 -36.73 3.72 -0.71
C PHE A 65 -37.07 5.20 -0.76
N PHE A 66 -36.18 6.03 -1.31
CA PHE A 66 -36.41 7.46 -1.47
C PHE A 66 -37.63 7.74 -2.35
N ILE A 67 -37.73 7.07 -3.50
CA ILE A 67 -38.90 7.20 -4.40
C ILE A 67 -40.18 6.74 -3.70
N TYR A 68 -40.13 5.62 -2.97
CA TYR A 68 -41.27 5.12 -2.20
C TYR A 68 -41.77 6.14 -1.17
N PHE A 69 -40.87 6.68 -0.34
CA PHE A 69 -41.24 7.68 0.66
C PHE A 69 -41.70 8.98 0.03
N LEU A 70 -41.11 9.38 -1.10
CA LEU A 70 -41.53 10.58 -1.83
C LEU A 70 -42.97 10.43 -2.35
N ALA A 71 -43.31 9.28 -2.94
CA ALA A 71 -44.67 8.99 -3.38
C ALA A 71 -45.65 9.00 -2.19
N TRP A 72 -45.29 8.31 -1.09
CA TRP A 72 -46.09 8.29 0.12
C TRP A 72 -46.31 9.70 0.71
N ALA A 73 -45.29 10.55 0.71
CA ALA A 73 -45.40 11.93 1.22
C ALA A 73 -46.25 12.85 0.33
N ILE A 74 -46.36 12.57 -0.97
CA ILE A 74 -47.22 13.31 -1.90
C ILE A 74 -48.69 12.90 -1.73
N GLU A 75 -48.95 11.65 -1.38
CA GLU A 75 -50.32 11.12 -1.15
C GLU A 75 -50.88 11.49 0.24
N LEU A 76 -50.01 11.94 1.16
CA LEU A 76 -50.35 12.37 2.52
C LEU A 76 -51.08 13.72 2.55
#